data_AF-A0A968SBS0-F1
#
_entry.id   AF-A0A968SBS0-F1
#
_cell.length_a   1.000
_cell.length_b   1.000
_cell.length_c   1.000
_cell.angle_alpha   90.00
_cell.angle_beta   90.00
_cell.angle_gamma   90.00
#
_symmetry.space_group_name_H-M   'P 1'
#
loop_
_entity.id
_entity.type
_entity.pdbx_description
1 polymer ?
#
loop_
_entity_poly.entity_id
_entity_poly.type
_entity_poly.pdbx_seq_one_letter_code
_entity_poly.pdbx_strand_id
1 'polypeptide(L)'
;MASYNRDSQVFSLCALSNLSDIYLGDNKTIAANTKLALQRILADSEVQDLIGSWELVWGPVVDSFDSESINTMFIARLVGSSPTQYVVAIAGTNGKSKFDWIFEDFSVFRTHSWPYLPTIPQAIPKFLMPQTTG
;
A
#
# COMPACT_ATOMS: atom_id res chain seq x y z
N MET A 1 -8.26 20.14 -14.92
CA MET A 1 -6.95 19.43 -14.89
C MET A 1 -6.48 19.52 -13.46
N ALA A 2 -5.99 18.43 -12.87
CA ALA A 2 -5.52 18.40 -11.48
C ALA A 2 -4.44 19.46 -11.24
N SER A 3 -4.49 20.16 -10.11
CA SER A 3 -3.50 21.17 -9.75
C SER A 3 -2.21 20.55 -9.19
N TYR A 4 -2.28 19.37 -8.59
CA TYR A 4 -1.12 18.65 -8.10
C TYR A 4 -0.35 17.98 -9.23
N ASN A 5 0.98 17.96 -9.10
CA ASN A 5 1.83 17.16 -9.97
C ASN A 5 1.59 15.66 -9.75
N ARG A 6 2.16 14.82 -10.62
CA ARG A 6 1.88 13.39 -10.60
C ARG A 6 2.29 12.71 -9.29
N ASP A 7 3.45 13.05 -8.75
CA ASP A 7 3.95 12.43 -7.52
C ASP A 7 3.05 12.78 -6.33
N SER A 8 2.61 14.02 -6.23
CA SER A 8 1.66 14.47 -5.22
C SER A 8 0.30 13.76 -5.35
N GLN A 9 -0.20 13.54 -6.57
CA GLN A 9 -1.43 12.76 -6.79
C GLN A 9 -1.28 11.32 -6.26
N VAL A 10 -0.20 10.64 -6.64
CA VAL A 10 0.08 9.26 -6.21
C VAL A 10 0.28 9.20 -4.71
N PHE A 11 1.03 10.14 -4.13
CA PHE A 11 1.23 10.24 -2.69
C PHE A 11 -0.10 10.41 -1.96
N SER A 12 -0.99 11.30 -2.42
CA SER A 12 -2.31 11.48 -1.82
C SER A 12 -3.12 10.18 -1.83
N LEU A 13 -3.13 9.44 -2.94
CA LEU A 13 -3.81 8.14 -3.01
C LEU A 13 -3.19 7.12 -2.04
N CYS A 14 -1.86 7.06 -1.94
CA CYS A 14 -1.19 6.22 -0.96
C CYS A 14 -1.53 6.63 0.47
N ALA A 15 -1.59 7.92 0.78
CA ALA A 15 -1.94 8.42 2.10
C ALA A 15 -3.37 7.99 2.51
N LEU A 16 -4.32 7.97 1.56
CA LEU A 16 -5.69 7.50 1.81
C LEU A 16 -5.76 6.02 2.22
N SER A 17 -4.73 5.21 1.99
CA SER A 17 -4.72 3.82 2.47
C SER A 17 -4.65 3.71 4.00
N ASN A 18 -4.23 4.77 4.70
CA ASN A 18 -4.26 4.85 6.17
C ASN A 18 -5.64 5.22 6.74
N LEU A 19 -6.67 5.45 5.90
CA LEU A 19 -8.01 5.77 6.39
C LEU A 19 -8.63 4.67 7.25
N SER A 20 -8.15 3.43 7.13
CA SER A 20 -8.60 2.32 7.96
C SER A 20 -8.30 2.52 9.45
N ASP A 21 -7.23 3.26 9.79
CA ASP A 21 -6.74 3.46 11.17
C ASP A 21 -7.70 4.23 12.09
N ILE A 22 -8.73 4.87 11.53
CA ILE A 22 -9.74 5.60 12.31
C ILE A 22 -10.94 4.72 12.68
N TYR A 23 -11.02 3.51 12.13
CA TYR A 23 -12.11 2.57 12.36
C TYR A 23 -11.67 1.41 13.25
N LEU A 24 -12.59 0.96 14.10
CA LEU A 24 -12.41 -0.24 14.91
C LEU A 24 -13.36 -1.34 14.45
N GLY A 25 -12.95 -2.59 14.57
CA GLY A 25 -13.78 -3.77 14.34
C GLY A 25 -13.08 -4.91 13.63
N ASP A 26 -13.87 -5.87 13.13
CA ASP A 26 -13.34 -6.93 12.28
C ASP A 26 -12.93 -6.40 10.89
N ASN A 27 -12.17 -7.21 10.13
CA ASN A 27 -11.70 -6.87 8.79
C ASN A 27 -12.84 -6.37 7.89
N LYS A 28 -14.03 -6.97 7.99
CA LYS A 28 -15.20 -6.60 7.18
C LYS A 28 -15.73 -5.21 7.53
N THR A 29 -15.84 -4.91 8.82
CA THR A 29 -16.33 -3.62 9.33
C THR A 29 -15.39 -2.49 8.94
N ILE A 30 -14.09 -2.68 9.18
CA ILE A 30 -13.08 -1.69 8.84
C ILE A 30 -13.04 -1.48 7.32
N ALA A 31 -13.04 -2.56 6.52
CA ALA A 31 -13.05 -2.46 5.06
C ALA A 31 -14.30 -1.74 4.53
N ALA A 32 -15.48 -2.01 5.07
CA ALA A 32 -16.72 -1.35 4.66
C ALA A 32 -16.70 0.16 4.95
N ASN A 33 -16.27 0.55 6.14
CA ASN A 33 -16.17 1.96 6.52
C ASN A 33 -15.09 2.70 5.72
N THR A 34 -13.92 2.07 5.53
CA THR A 34 -12.83 2.59 4.70
C THR A 34 -13.29 2.79 3.25
N LYS A 35 -14.05 1.83 2.70
CA LYS A 35 -14.62 1.93 1.35
C LYS A 35 -15.52 3.14 1.20
N LEU A 36 -16.43 3.35 2.17
CA LEU A 36 -17.33 4.49 2.16
C LEU A 36 -16.58 5.82 2.23
N ALA A 37 -15.54 5.92 3.06
CA ALA A 37 -14.70 7.12 3.15
C ALA A 37 -13.93 7.39 1.85
N LEU A 38 -13.30 6.36 1.27
CA LEU A 38 -12.60 6.46 -0.01
C LEU A 38 -13.54 6.95 -1.12
N GLN A 39 -14.73 6.35 -1.24
CA GLN A 39 -15.69 6.74 -2.25
C GLN A 39 -16.17 8.18 -2.08
N ARG A 40 -16.36 8.65 -0.84
CA ARG A 40 -16.72 10.05 -0.55
C ARG A 40 -15.60 11.01 -0.94
N ILE A 41 -14.37 10.73 -0.51
CA ILE A 41 -13.21 11.59 -0.78
C ILE A 41 -12.92 11.67 -2.28
N LEU A 42 -12.97 10.54 -3.00
CA LEU A 42 -12.72 10.52 -4.44
C LEU A 42 -13.85 11.17 -5.27
N ALA A 43 -15.07 11.26 -4.72
CA ALA A 43 -16.19 11.95 -5.34
C ALA A 43 -16.22 13.46 -5.05
N ASP A 44 -15.42 13.95 -4.09
CA ASP A 44 -15.37 15.35 -3.70
C ASP A 44 -14.70 16.21 -4.79
N SER A 45 -15.35 17.31 -5.18
CA SER A 45 -14.88 18.17 -6.26
C SER A 45 -13.59 18.91 -5.93
N GLU A 46 -13.41 19.34 -4.68
CA GLU A 46 -12.17 20.02 -4.26
C GLU A 46 -11.01 19.03 -4.30
N VAL A 47 -11.23 17.80 -3.86
CA VAL A 47 -10.24 16.72 -3.98
C VAL A 47 -9.92 16.43 -5.44
N GLN A 48 -10.92 16.34 -6.31
CA GLN A 48 -10.70 16.12 -7.74
C GLN A 48 -9.93 17.26 -8.42
N ASP A 49 -10.16 18.51 -8.01
CA ASP A 49 -9.40 19.67 -8.49
C ASP A 49 -7.92 19.61 -8.06
N LEU A 50 -7.64 18.99 -6.91
CA LEU A 50 -6.28 18.75 -6.44
C LEU A 50 -5.63 17.57 -7.15
N ILE A 51 -6.22 16.38 -7.06
CA ILE A 51 -5.54 15.12 -7.43
C ILE A 51 -6.01 14.51 -8.74
N GLY A 52 -7.06 15.05 -9.35
CA GLY A 52 -7.73 14.51 -10.53
C GLY A 52 -8.89 13.57 -10.19
N SER A 53 -9.67 13.21 -11.22
CA SER A 53 -10.79 12.29 -11.07
C SER A 53 -10.30 10.84 -11.05
N TRP A 54 -10.24 10.25 -9.86
CA TRP A 54 -9.89 8.85 -9.65
C TRP A 54 -11.10 8.06 -9.17
N GLU A 55 -11.17 6.79 -9.57
CA GLU A 55 -12.21 5.88 -9.12
C GLU A 55 -11.63 4.66 -8.41
N LEU A 56 -12.27 4.23 -7.33
CA LEU A 56 -11.94 2.99 -6.64
C LEU A 56 -12.42 1.78 -7.46
N VAL A 57 -11.49 0.97 -7.95
CA VAL A 57 -11.79 -0.19 -8.83
C VAL A 57 -11.60 -1.54 -8.15
N TRP A 58 -10.87 -1.59 -7.04
CA TRP A 58 -10.67 -2.81 -6.25
C TRP A 58 -10.41 -2.48 -4.79
N GLY A 59 -10.91 -3.33 -3.88
CA GLY A 59 -10.76 -3.18 -2.44
C GLY A 59 -11.71 -2.12 -1.83
N PRO A 60 -11.32 -1.50 -0.70
CA PRO A 60 -10.14 -1.82 0.11
C PRO A 60 -10.24 -3.22 0.73
N VAL A 61 -9.11 -3.92 0.79
CA VAL A 61 -8.95 -5.12 1.62
C VAL A 61 -8.15 -4.71 2.84
N VAL A 62 -8.62 -5.15 4.01
CA VAL A 62 -8.05 -4.82 5.31
C VAL A 62 -7.67 -6.11 6.02
N ASP A 63 -6.48 -6.11 6.61
CA ASP A 63 -6.14 -7.06 7.66
C ASP A 63 -6.16 -6.33 9.00
N SER A 64 -6.72 -6.96 10.02
CA SER A 64 -6.88 -6.34 11.34
C SER A 64 -6.49 -7.28 12.47
N PHE A 65 -5.95 -6.68 13.53
CA PHE A 65 -5.55 -7.34 14.76
C PHE A 65 -6.02 -6.50 15.95
N ASP A 66 -6.54 -7.16 16.99
CA ASP A 66 -7.13 -6.51 18.17
C ASP A 66 -8.10 -5.35 17.85
N SER A 67 -8.95 -5.56 16.84
CA SER A 67 -9.92 -4.58 16.32
C SER A 67 -9.32 -3.35 15.63
N GLU A 68 -8.02 -3.29 15.37
CA GLU A 68 -7.35 -2.21 14.63
C GLU A 68 -6.80 -2.71 13.29
N SER A 69 -6.76 -1.86 12.26
CA SER A 69 -6.10 -2.19 11.00
C SER A 69 -4.59 -2.36 11.19
N ILE A 70 -4.05 -3.43 10.62
CA ILE A 70 -2.60 -3.64 10.48
C ILE A 70 -2.15 -3.41 9.05
N ASN A 71 -2.98 -3.76 8.06
CA ASN A 71 -2.68 -3.48 6.66
C ASN A 71 -3.93 -3.09 5.89
N THR A 72 -3.75 -2.28 4.86
CA THR A 72 -4.85 -1.94 3.95
C THR A 72 -4.32 -1.75 2.54
N MET A 73 -5.04 -2.29 1.56
CA MET A 73 -4.71 -2.12 0.15
C MET A 73 -5.94 -1.83 -0.69
N PHE A 74 -5.81 -0.92 -1.64
CA PHE A 74 -6.83 -0.66 -2.67
C PHE A 74 -6.20 -0.27 -4.00
N ILE A 75 -7.01 -0.29 -5.07
CA ILE A 75 -6.60 0.16 -6.40
C ILE A 75 -7.51 1.29 -6.88
N ALA A 76 -6.91 2.39 -7.30
CA ALA A 76 -7.58 3.50 -7.97
C ALA A 76 -7.21 3.58 -9.45
N ARG A 77 -8.16 3.93 -10.31
CA ARG A 77 -7.97 4.16 -11.76
C ARG A 77 -8.22 5.62 -12.09
N LEU A 78 -7.37 6.22 -12.92
CA LEU A 78 -7.55 7.60 -13.40
C LEU A 78 -8.60 7.63 -14.51
N VAL A 79 -9.70 8.37 -14.29
CA VAL A 79 -10.82 8.47 -15.23
C VAL A 79 -10.38 9.18 -16.51
N GLY A 80 -10.74 8.61 -17.66
CA GLY A 80 -10.48 9.21 -18.98
C GLY A 80 -9.01 9.24 -19.42
N SER A 81 -8.11 8.57 -18.70
CA SER A 81 -6.70 8.48 -19.08
C SER A 81 -6.45 7.52 -20.24
N SER A 82 -5.57 7.92 -21.17
CA SER A 82 -5.04 7.07 -22.24
C SER A 82 -3.52 7.27 -22.34
N PRO A 83 -2.69 6.26 -22.05
CA PRO A 83 -3.06 4.91 -21.61
C PRO A 83 -3.74 4.92 -20.23
N THR A 84 -4.50 3.85 -19.93
CA THR A 84 -5.15 3.70 -18.61
C THR A 84 -4.11 3.66 -17.49
N GLN A 85 -4.31 4.48 -16.47
CA GLN A 85 -3.40 4.55 -15.32
C GLN A 85 -4.07 4.02 -14.04
N TYR A 86 -3.31 3.24 -13.28
CA TYR A 86 -3.72 2.70 -11.99
C TYR A 86 -2.71 3.08 -10.90
N VAL A 87 -3.19 3.20 -9.67
CA VAL A 87 -2.38 3.30 -8.47
C VAL A 87 -2.81 2.20 -7.51
N VAL A 88 -1.84 1.40 -7.07
CA VAL A 88 -2.01 0.43 -5.99
C VAL A 88 -1.52 1.10 -4.72
N ALA A 89 -2.45 1.45 -3.83
CA ALA A 89 -2.17 2.13 -2.58
C ALA A 89 -2.15 1.10 -1.45
N ILE A 90 -1.08 1.11 -0.65
CA ILE A 90 -0.82 0.13 0.42
C ILE A 90 -0.41 0.88 1.69
N ALA A 91 -1.09 0.57 2.80
CA ALA A 91 -0.69 0.97 4.15
C ALA A 91 -0.15 -0.24 4.92
N GLY A 92 0.97 0.01 5.60
CA GLY A 92 1.54 -0.88 6.62
C GLY A 92 0.92 -0.64 7.99
N THR A 93 1.55 -1.20 9.02
CA THR A 93 1.08 -1.21 10.42
C THR A 93 0.78 0.18 10.95
N ASN A 94 -0.43 0.36 11.49
CA ASN A 94 -0.87 1.55 12.22
C ASN A 94 0.18 1.97 13.26
N GLY A 95 0.57 3.25 13.26
CA GLY A 95 1.56 3.81 14.17
C GLY A 95 1.18 3.80 15.66
N LYS A 96 -0.04 3.39 16.02
CA LYS A 96 -0.47 3.08 17.39
C LYS A 96 -0.01 1.70 17.85
N SER A 97 0.18 0.74 16.93
CA SER A 97 0.73 -0.59 17.23
C SER A 97 2.26 -0.58 17.30
N LYS A 98 2.84 0.38 18.03
CA LYS A 98 4.31 0.46 18.22
C LYS A 98 4.89 -0.78 18.90
N PHE A 99 4.06 -1.58 19.58
CA PHE A 99 4.48 -2.83 20.20
C PHE A 99 4.64 -3.96 19.16
N ASP A 100 3.80 -4.06 18.12
CA ASP A 100 3.98 -5.07 17.05
C ASP A 100 5.15 -4.72 16.13
N TRP A 101 5.34 -3.45 15.78
CA TRP A 101 6.44 -3.05 14.89
C TRP A 101 7.81 -3.50 15.40
N ILE A 102 8.06 -3.38 16.71
CA ILE A 102 9.34 -3.78 17.31
C ILE A 102 9.53 -5.30 17.24
N PHE A 103 8.50 -6.12 17.46
CA PHE A 103 8.63 -7.58 17.42
C PHE A 103 8.63 -8.14 15.99
N GLU A 104 7.89 -7.54 15.06
CA GLU A 104 7.82 -7.94 13.65
C GLU A 104 9.12 -7.58 12.90
N ASP A 105 9.71 -6.41 13.15
CA ASP A 105 10.97 -5.99 12.51
C ASP A 105 12.20 -6.77 12.97
N PHE A 106 12.14 -7.49 14.10
CA PHE A 106 13.22 -8.43 14.48
C PHE A 106 13.16 -9.75 13.70
N SER A 107 12.14 -10.00 12.88
CA SER A 107 12.08 -11.20 12.04
C SER A 107 13.00 -11.15 10.81
N VAL A 108 13.78 -10.07 10.65
CA VAL A 108 14.83 -9.96 9.61
C VAL A 108 16.03 -10.90 9.81
N PHE A 109 16.15 -11.56 10.97
CA PHE A 109 17.21 -12.56 11.19
C PHE A 109 17.10 -13.79 10.28
N ARG A 110 15.92 -14.06 9.70
CA ARG A 110 15.70 -15.15 8.74
C ARG A 110 15.35 -14.60 7.38
N THR A 111 16.24 -14.79 6.41
CA THR A 111 16.00 -14.42 5.02
C THR A 111 15.39 -15.58 4.24
N HIS A 112 14.43 -15.30 3.37
CA HIS A 112 13.91 -16.26 2.39
C HIS A 112 14.43 -15.93 0.99
N SER A 113 14.70 -16.96 0.19
CA SER A 113 15.03 -16.75 -1.22
C SER A 113 13.84 -16.15 -1.95
N TRP A 114 14.10 -15.12 -2.77
CA TRP A 114 13.07 -14.51 -3.61
C TRP A 114 12.56 -15.54 -4.64
N PRO A 115 11.30 -15.97 -4.58
CA PRO A 115 10.83 -17.08 -5.41
C PRO A 115 10.60 -16.67 -6.86
N TYR A 116 10.62 -15.37 -7.16
CA TYR A 116 10.42 -14.81 -8.51
C TYR A 116 11.74 -14.34 -9.15
N LEU A 117 12.88 -14.92 -8.73
CA LEU A 117 14.11 -14.75 -9.48
C LEU A 117 13.89 -15.29 -10.90
N PRO A 118 14.22 -14.53 -11.96
CA PRO A 118 14.24 -15.10 -13.30
C PRO A 118 15.18 -16.30 -13.29
N THR A 119 14.81 -17.40 -13.95
CA THR A 119 15.72 -18.53 -14.22
C THR A 119 16.91 -17.98 -15.00
N ILE A 120 17.99 -17.62 -14.31
CA ILE A 120 19.26 -17.28 -14.92
C ILE A 120 19.86 -18.63 -15.37
N PRO A 121 20.11 -18.87 -16.68
CA PRO A 121 20.96 -19.97 -17.09
C PRO A 121 22.29 -19.81 -16.36
N GLN A 122 22.68 -20.79 -15.53
CA GLN A 122 23.87 -20.74 -14.70
C GLN A 122 25.12 -20.30 -15.49
N ALA A 123 25.42 -19.02 -15.41
CA ALA A 123 26.71 -18.44 -15.76
C ALA A 123 26.91 -17.19 -14.91
N ILE A 124 26.96 -17.36 -13.59
CA ILE A 124 27.54 -16.34 -12.71
C ILE A 124 29.00 -16.77 -12.47
N PRO A 125 30.00 -16.04 -12.99
CA PRO A 125 31.37 -16.20 -12.55
C PRO A 125 31.45 -15.93 -11.06
N LYS A 126 32.13 -16.82 -10.36
CA LYS A 126 32.36 -16.82 -8.92
C LYS A 126 33.14 -15.56 -8.50
N PHE A 127 32.46 -14.43 -8.32
CA PHE A 127 33.07 -13.22 -7.77
C PHE A 127 32.11 -12.60 -6.74
N LEU A 128 32.65 -12.38 -5.53
CA LEU A 128 32.02 -11.80 -4.34
C LEU A 128 31.21 -12.76 -3.45
N MET A 129 31.86 -13.81 -2.95
CA MET A 129 31.66 -14.17 -1.54
C MET A 129 32.82 -13.58 -0.74
N PRO A 130 32.59 -12.87 0.38
CA PRO A 130 33.65 -12.48 1.30
C PRO A 130 34.33 -13.75 1.82
N GLN A 131 35.64 -13.85 1.64
CA GLN A 131 36.45 -14.87 2.29
C GLN A 131 36.48 -14.53 3.78
N THR A 132 35.78 -15.28 4.61
CA THR A 132 35.96 -15.22 6.06
C THR A 132 37.27 -15.93 6.38
N THR A 133 38.33 -15.16 6.63
CA THR A 133 39.53 -15.63 7.33
C THR A 133 39.32 -15.45 8.83
N GLY A 134 39.45 -16.55 9.58
CA GLY A 134 39.41 -16.60 11.05
C GLY A 134 39.21 -18.03 11.52
#